data_AF-A0A3D4CSQ1-F1
#
_entry.id   AF-A0A3D4CSQ1-F1
#
_cell.length_a   1.000
_cell.length_b   1.000
_cell.length_c   1.000
_cell.angle_alpha   90.00
_cell.angle_beta   90.00
_cell.angle_gamma   90.00
#
_symmetry.space_group_name_H-M   'P 1'
#
loop_
_entity.id
_entity.type
_entity.pdbx_description
1 polymer ?
#
loop_
_entity_poly.entity_id
_entity_poly.type
_entity_poly.pdbx_seq_one_letter_code
_entity_poly.pdbx_strand_id
1 'polypeptide(L)'
;MTHARRSIFYILLWLGTAAWGWGDDRLSGGETTVFVTSNKAFARPLANISRLTRRQHTVGNSFFNQNWVASPASTTSRDGLGHLFNARSCSACHVRDGRAEPPMEGEMALGLVMRISLPGRLDTGGPVPDPAYGLQVSERALPGFKPEGHVQVRYQEVSGSYADGERFSLRRPAYEIVELGAGPLSPETKFSPRVAPAVHGLGLLAAVEEKSLRELEDPDDRDGDGISGRINKVWDYEAKKLVAGRFGWKANQPSLRQQTAGAFVGDLGITSPLFPDENHTDLYAKRHQFVKHVDDEQPELTAKILQRVTAYLETIAPPARRNVDDLVVRQGQKLFAGMKCASCHTPELKTGDFHQLAELRNQTIRPYTDLLLHDMGEALADGREDFEATGREWRTPPLWGIGLQERVNGHTTLLHDGRARDLSEAILWHGGEAEKSKELFRNASGKERLALLSFLQSL
;
A
#
# COMPACT_ATOMS: atom_id res chain seq x y z
N MET A 1 55.89 -30.16 12.39
CA MET A 1 54.99 -30.52 13.50
C MET A 1 54.64 -29.25 14.27
N THR A 2 53.34 -28.92 14.30
CA THR A 2 52.63 -28.07 15.28
C THR A 2 53.19 -26.68 15.60
N HIS A 3 52.72 -25.68 14.85
CA HIS A 3 52.65 -24.28 15.30
C HIS A 3 51.33 -24.03 16.03
N ALA A 4 51.44 -23.41 17.22
CA ALA A 4 50.35 -23.08 18.12
C ALA A 4 49.42 -21.99 17.57
N ARG A 5 48.11 -22.21 17.71
CA ARG A 5 47.04 -21.24 17.45
C ARG A 5 47.05 -20.14 18.52
N ARG A 6 47.14 -18.88 18.10
CA ARG A 6 46.74 -17.71 18.89
C ARG A 6 45.32 -17.31 18.47
N SER A 7 44.37 -17.45 19.38
CA SER A 7 43.02 -16.90 19.25
C SER A 7 43.06 -15.40 19.49
N ILE A 8 42.67 -14.61 18.50
CA ILE A 8 42.46 -13.16 18.62
C ILE A 8 40.98 -12.96 18.94
N PHE A 9 40.69 -12.57 20.18
CA PHE A 9 39.39 -12.04 20.58
C PHE A 9 39.27 -10.60 20.07
N TYR A 10 38.37 -10.35 19.14
CA TYR A 10 37.94 -9.00 18.78
C TYR A 10 36.90 -8.53 19.80
N ILE A 11 37.35 -7.76 20.79
CA ILE A 11 36.47 -6.97 21.67
C ILE A 11 36.17 -5.67 20.93
N LEU A 12 34.98 -5.55 20.35
CA LEU A 12 34.46 -4.29 19.83
C LEU A 12 33.84 -3.48 20.97
N LEU A 13 34.58 -2.47 21.45
CA LEU A 13 34.07 -1.43 22.34
C LEU A 13 33.00 -0.61 21.61
N TRP A 14 31.74 -0.74 22.06
CA TRP A 14 30.66 0.20 21.74
C TRP A 14 30.54 1.22 22.88
N LEU A 15 31.47 2.17 22.94
CA LEU A 15 31.38 3.36 23.78
C LEU A 15 31.84 4.57 22.97
N GLY A 16 30.90 5.13 22.22
CA GLY A 16 31.05 6.39 21.51
C GLY A 16 29.67 6.99 21.32
N THR A 17 29.18 7.69 22.33
CA THR A 17 27.99 8.55 22.23
C THR A 17 28.30 9.67 21.25
N ALA A 18 28.01 9.40 19.98
CA ALA A 18 28.09 10.38 18.94
C ALA A 18 26.87 11.30 19.07
N ALA A 19 27.11 12.55 19.45
CA ALA A 19 26.15 13.64 19.29
C ALA A 19 26.03 13.93 17.79
N TRP A 20 25.23 13.14 17.08
CA TRP A 20 24.81 13.45 15.71
C TRP A 20 23.74 14.53 15.82
N GLY A 21 23.88 15.63 15.08
CA GLY A 21 22.85 16.66 15.01
C GLY A 21 21.55 16.03 14.54
N TRP A 22 20.55 15.95 15.41
CA TRP A 22 19.25 15.44 15.07
C TRP A 22 18.62 16.44 14.10
N GLY A 23 18.45 16.04 12.84
CA GLY A 23 17.60 16.79 11.92
C GLY A 23 16.20 16.96 12.54
N ASP A 24 15.49 18.02 12.17
CA ASP A 24 14.16 18.30 12.71
C ASP A 24 13.20 17.11 12.51
N ASP A 25 12.84 16.43 13.60
CA ASP A 25 11.99 15.23 13.62
C ASP A 25 10.57 15.46 13.06
N ARG A 26 10.18 16.73 12.86
CA ARG A 26 8.93 17.09 12.20
C ARG A 26 8.98 16.86 10.68
N LEU A 27 10.17 16.81 10.08
CA LEU A 27 10.37 16.72 8.63
C LEU A 27 10.21 15.28 8.11
N SER A 28 8.97 14.82 8.04
CA SER A 28 8.62 13.47 7.53
C SER A 28 9.12 13.20 6.10
N GLY A 29 9.13 14.22 5.24
CA GLY A 29 9.60 14.14 3.85
C GLY A 29 10.83 15.01 3.55
N GLY A 30 11.65 15.33 4.54
CA GLY A 30 12.75 16.29 4.36
C GLY A 30 12.23 17.68 3.97
N GLU A 31 12.86 18.31 2.98
CA GLU A 31 12.46 19.63 2.46
C GLU A 31 11.09 19.62 1.77
N THR A 32 10.54 18.44 1.46
CA THR A 32 9.22 18.30 0.81
C THR A 32 8.05 18.33 1.81
N THR A 33 8.33 18.26 3.12
CA THR A 33 7.34 18.13 4.19
C THR A 33 6.35 19.30 4.24
N VAL A 34 5.06 19.01 4.43
CA VAL A 34 4.02 20.03 4.64
C VAL A 34 3.47 20.05 6.06
N PHE A 35 3.28 21.25 6.62
CA PHE A 35 2.75 21.44 7.98
C PHE A 35 1.23 21.70 7.96
N VAL A 36 0.49 20.82 7.28
CA VAL A 36 -0.98 20.88 7.20
C VAL A 36 -1.58 19.74 8.00
N THR A 37 -2.41 20.07 8.99
CA THR A 37 -3.03 19.10 9.90
C THR A 37 -4.54 19.05 9.77
N SER A 38 -5.14 19.74 8.81
CA SER A 38 -6.59 19.70 8.55
C SER A 38 -6.98 18.48 7.70
N ASN A 39 -8.24 18.39 7.30
CA ASN A 39 -8.73 17.37 6.35
C ASN A 39 -8.12 17.47 4.92
N LYS A 40 -7.16 18.39 4.70
CA LYS A 40 -6.39 18.55 3.46
C LYS A 40 -4.94 18.08 3.59
N ALA A 41 -4.59 17.40 4.68
CA ALA A 41 -3.21 17.04 4.98
C ALA A 41 -2.56 16.13 3.93
N PHE A 42 -3.33 15.22 3.32
CA PHE A 42 -2.81 14.29 2.32
C PHE A 42 -2.87 14.82 0.87
N ALA A 43 -3.44 16.01 0.64
CA ALA A 43 -3.71 16.54 -0.70
C ALA A 43 -2.83 17.75 -1.08
N ARG A 44 -1.65 17.89 -0.43
CA ARG A 44 -0.76 19.03 -0.66
C ARG A 44 0.38 18.65 -1.60
N PRO A 45 0.78 19.54 -2.52
CA PRO A 45 2.00 19.33 -3.28
C PRO A 45 3.23 19.41 -2.38
N LEU A 46 4.36 18.84 -2.82
CA LEU A 46 5.68 18.98 -2.17
C LEU A 46 5.94 20.43 -1.77
N ALA A 47 6.46 20.66 -0.56
CA ALA A 47 6.72 22.01 -0.07
C ALA A 47 7.74 22.79 -0.93
N ASN A 48 8.76 22.09 -1.44
CA ASN A 48 9.79 22.61 -2.34
C ASN A 48 9.42 22.52 -3.84
N ILE A 49 8.16 22.21 -4.20
CA ILE A 49 7.74 21.98 -5.59
C ILE A 49 8.07 23.17 -6.51
N SER A 50 8.75 22.90 -7.63
CA SER A 50 9.06 23.93 -8.61
C SER A 50 7.80 24.42 -9.34
N ARG A 51 7.89 25.59 -10.00
CA ARG A 51 6.77 26.15 -10.78
C ARG A 51 6.32 25.21 -11.91
N LEU A 52 7.26 24.54 -12.58
CA LEU A 52 6.96 23.62 -13.67
C LEU A 52 6.28 22.35 -13.15
N THR A 53 6.85 21.72 -12.12
CA THR A 53 6.30 20.53 -11.48
C THR A 53 4.92 20.80 -10.89
N ARG A 54 4.68 21.97 -10.30
CA ARG A 54 3.37 22.38 -9.76
C ARG A 54 2.28 22.42 -10.84
N ARG A 55 2.60 22.81 -12.07
CA ARG A 55 1.63 22.74 -13.19
C ARG A 55 1.26 21.29 -13.49
N GLN A 56 2.23 20.37 -13.46
CA GLN A 56 1.97 18.94 -13.68
C GLN A 56 1.13 18.32 -12.57
N HIS A 57 1.49 18.60 -11.32
CA HIS A 57 0.71 18.22 -10.16
C HIS A 57 -0.75 18.65 -10.30
N THR A 58 -1.00 19.91 -10.69
CA THR A 58 -2.36 20.44 -10.83
C THR A 58 -3.17 19.73 -11.92
N VAL A 59 -2.54 19.43 -13.06
CA VAL A 59 -3.20 18.70 -14.16
C VAL A 59 -3.49 17.25 -13.76
N GLY A 60 -2.51 16.55 -13.20
CA GLY A 60 -2.70 15.17 -12.74
C GLY A 60 -3.75 15.06 -11.62
N ASN A 61 -3.75 16.01 -10.68
CA ASN A 61 -4.79 16.13 -9.64
C ASN A 61 -6.20 16.20 -10.25
N SER A 62 -6.37 16.92 -11.36
CA SER A 62 -7.66 17.01 -12.03
C SER A 62 -8.11 15.69 -12.65
N PHE A 63 -7.20 14.89 -13.23
CA PHE A 63 -7.52 13.56 -13.76
C PHE A 63 -7.74 12.52 -12.66
N PHE A 64 -7.02 12.65 -11.54
CA PHE A 64 -7.19 11.78 -10.37
C PHE A 64 -8.56 11.94 -9.71
N ASN A 65 -9.06 13.19 -9.65
CA ASN A 65 -10.26 13.52 -8.87
C ASN A 65 -11.59 13.50 -9.65
N GLN A 66 -11.56 13.59 -10.98
CA GLN A 66 -12.78 13.71 -11.78
C GLN A 66 -13.26 12.35 -12.28
N ASN A 67 -14.58 12.21 -12.39
CA ASN A 67 -15.20 11.00 -12.91
C ASN A 67 -14.91 10.85 -14.41
N TRP A 68 -14.54 9.64 -14.80
CA TRP A 68 -14.55 9.17 -16.17
C TRP A 68 -15.99 8.81 -16.58
N VAL A 69 -16.27 8.98 -17.87
CA VAL A 69 -17.58 8.69 -18.48
C VAL A 69 -17.42 7.67 -19.60
N ALA A 70 -18.50 6.98 -19.94
CA ALA A 70 -18.51 6.07 -21.08
C ALA A 70 -18.19 6.84 -22.37
N SER A 71 -17.42 6.22 -23.26
CA SER A 71 -17.22 6.71 -24.62
C SER A 71 -18.40 6.32 -25.51
N PRO A 72 -18.77 7.13 -26.51
CA PRO A 72 -18.32 8.51 -26.76
C PRO A 72 -19.03 9.53 -25.84
N ALA A 73 -18.33 10.60 -25.43
CA ALA A 73 -18.95 11.72 -24.71
C ALA A 73 -18.57 13.09 -25.29
N SER A 74 -19.34 14.13 -24.94
CA SER A 74 -19.02 15.52 -25.34
C SER A 74 -17.72 16.04 -24.73
N THR A 75 -17.24 15.42 -23.64
CA THR A 75 -15.98 15.71 -22.98
C THR A 75 -14.92 14.66 -23.31
N THR A 76 -14.38 14.72 -24.53
CA THR A 76 -13.44 13.73 -25.12
C THR A 76 -12.08 13.60 -24.43
N SER A 77 -11.83 14.38 -23.37
CA SER A 77 -10.60 14.25 -22.57
C SER A 77 -10.75 13.26 -21.41
N ARG A 78 -11.98 12.81 -21.12
CA ARG A 78 -12.33 11.94 -19.98
C ARG A 78 -13.47 10.97 -20.29
N ASP A 79 -13.74 10.73 -21.57
CA ASP A 79 -14.42 9.51 -21.98
C ASP A 79 -13.41 8.36 -22.06
N GLY A 80 -13.93 7.14 -22.00
CA GLY A 80 -13.10 5.92 -21.96
C GLY A 80 -13.17 5.18 -20.63
N LEU A 81 -14.15 5.48 -19.76
CA LEU A 81 -14.48 4.57 -18.65
C LEU A 81 -14.80 3.18 -19.25
N GLY A 82 -14.11 2.15 -18.77
CA GLY A 82 -14.27 0.81 -19.30
C GLY A 82 -15.64 0.22 -19.00
N HIS A 83 -16.00 -0.82 -19.75
CA HIS A 83 -17.28 -1.49 -19.63
C HIS A 83 -17.41 -2.31 -18.33
N LEU A 84 -16.29 -2.75 -17.74
CA LEU A 84 -16.16 -3.36 -16.42
C LEU A 84 -15.22 -2.52 -15.55
N PHE A 85 -15.67 -2.14 -14.35
CA PHE A 85 -14.91 -1.27 -13.45
C PHE A 85 -15.35 -1.44 -11.97
N ASN A 86 -14.57 -0.89 -11.05
CA ASN A 86 -14.89 -0.79 -9.62
C ASN A 86 -15.22 0.66 -9.21
N ALA A 87 -14.57 1.64 -9.83
CA ALA A 87 -14.76 3.05 -9.55
C ALA A 87 -14.71 3.92 -10.81
N ARG A 88 -15.19 5.16 -10.72
CA ARG A 88 -15.19 6.13 -11.83
C ARG A 88 -14.10 7.18 -11.73
N SER A 89 -13.36 7.23 -10.63
CA SER A 89 -12.20 8.09 -10.43
C SER A 89 -11.24 7.45 -9.44
N CYS A 90 -9.96 7.80 -9.47
CA CYS A 90 -9.01 7.35 -8.46
C CYS A 90 -9.43 7.82 -7.06
N SER A 91 -9.93 9.06 -6.96
CA SER A 91 -10.37 9.66 -5.68
C SER A 91 -11.60 9.02 -5.06
N ALA A 92 -12.40 8.25 -5.81
CA ALA A 92 -13.53 7.51 -5.25
C ALA A 92 -13.05 6.38 -4.32
N CYS A 93 -11.89 5.79 -4.60
CA CYS A 93 -11.23 4.81 -3.74
C CYS A 93 -10.23 5.49 -2.79
N HIS A 94 -9.43 6.44 -3.31
CA HIS A 94 -8.43 7.18 -2.54
C HIS A 94 -8.99 8.51 -2.05
N VAL A 95 -10.00 8.45 -1.18
CA VAL A 95 -10.75 9.63 -0.73
C VAL A 95 -9.79 10.67 -0.14
N ARG A 96 -9.76 11.87 -0.74
CA ARG A 96 -8.83 12.96 -0.36
C ARG A 96 -7.35 12.52 -0.29
N ASP A 97 -6.95 11.65 -1.23
CA ASP A 97 -5.60 11.06 -1.31
C ASP A 97 -5.25 10.15 -0.12
N GLY A 98 -6.26 9.85 0.71
CA GLY A 98 -6.16 8.99 1.87
C GLY A 98 -6.62 7.57 1.59
N ARG A 99 -6.95 6.88 2.68
CA ARG A 99 -7.33 5.47 2.69
C ARG A 99 -8.84 5.32 2.48
N ALA A 100 -9.25 4.22 1.83
CA ALA A 100 -10.66 3.79 1.80
C ALA A 100 -11.10 3.15 3.13
N GLU A 101 -12.39 3.22 3.39
CA GLU A 101 -13.06 2.43 4.43
C GLU A 101 -13.55 1.10 3.82
N PRO A 102 -13.41 -0.05 4.50
CA PRO A 102 -14.01 -1.29 4.01
C PRO A 102 -15.54 -1.23 4.12
N PRO A 103 -16.29 -1.96 3.27
CA PRO A 103 -17.75 -2.00 3.36
C PRO A 103 -18.22 -2.64 4.67
N MET A 104 -19.40 -2.24 5.15
CA MET A 104 -20.13 -2.99 6.16
C MET A 104 -20.96 -4.12 5.52
N GLU A 105 -21.51 -5.01 6.35
CA GLU A 105 -22.37 -6.09 5.88
C GLU A 105 -23.61 -5.52 5.15
N GLY A 106 -23.82 -5.95 3.91
CA GLY A 106 -24.89 -5.47 3.03
C GLY A 106 -24.57 -4.19 2.26
N GLU A 107 -23.42 -3.54 2.49
CA GLU A 107 -22.97 -2.41 1.70
C GLU A 107 -22.16 -2.87 0.48
N MET A 108 -22.22 -2.08 -0.59
CA MET A 108 -21.29 -2.27 -1.71
C MET A 108 -19.90 -1.78 -1.33
N ALA A 109 -18.87 -2.53 -1.74
CA ALA A 109 -17.50 -2.06 -1.61
C ALA A 109 -17.28 -0.79 -2.46
N LEU A 110 -16.78 0.27 -1.82
CA LEU A 110 -16.24 1.44 -2.49
C LEU A 110 -14.82 1.67 -1.96
N GLY A 111 -13.82 1.35 -2.77
CA GLY A 111 -12.41 1.47 -2.38
C GLY A 111 -11.82 0.23 -1.72
N LEU A 112 -12.59 -0.84 -1.52
CA LEU A 112 -12.06 -2.20 -1.37
C LEU A 112 -12.17 -2.91 -2.71
N VAL A 113 -11.08 -3.51 -3.18
CA VAL A 113 -11.07 -4.38 -4.37
C VAL A 113 -10.79 -5.83 -3.96
N MET A 114 -11.43 -6.77 -4.64
CA MET A 114 -11.17 -8.20 -4.46
C MET A 114 -10.18 -8.68 -5.52
N ARG A 115 -8.91 -8.85 -5.13
CA ARG A 115 -7.92 -9.52 -5.98
C ARG A 115 -8.12 -11.03 -5.89
N ILE A 116 -8.02 -11.69 -7.03
CA ILE A 116 -8.18 -13.13 -7.13
C ILE A 116 -7.04 -13.73 -7.95
N SER A 117 -6.79 -15.03 -7.78
CA SER A 117 -5.91 -15.82 -8.65
C SER A 117 -6.02 -17.30 -8.33
N LEU A 118 -5.61 -18.14 -9.26
CA LEU A 118 -5.32 -19.54 -8.99
C LEU A 118 -3.96 -19.69 -8.28
N PRO A 119 -3.69 -20.83 -7.61
CA PRO A 119 -2.37 -21.17 -7.12
C PRO A 119 -1.32 -21.23 -8.24
N GLY A 120 -0.06 -20.92 -7.92
CA GLY A 120 1.04 -20.94 -8.87
C GLY A 120 1.35 -19.57 -9.47
N ARG A 121 2.28 -19.57 -10.44
CA ARG A 121 2.85 -18.35 -11.03
C ARG A 121 3.00 -18.51 -12.55
N LEU A 122 2.77 -17.42 -13.27
CA LEU A 122 3.09 -17.30 -14.69
C LEU A 122 4.61 -17.29 -14.91
N ASP A 123 5.06 -17.41 -16.15
CA ASP A 123 6.49 -17.32 -16.52
C ASP A 123 7.12 -15.98 -16.12
N THR A 124 6.31 -14.91 -16.04
CA THR A 124 6.71 -13.59 -15.54
C THR A 124 6.83 -13.55 -14.01
N GLY A 125 6.57 -14.66 -13.32
CA GLY A 125 6.45 -14.75 -11.87
C GLY A 125 5.12 -14.27 -11.31
N GLY A 126 4.29 -13.58 -12.11
CA GLY A 126 3.03 -12.99 -11.66
C GLY A 126 1.95 -14.03 -11.31
N PRO A 127 0.86 -13.60 -10.65
CA PRO A 127 -0.25 -14.48 -10.27
C PRO A 127 -0.97 -15.07 -11.50
N VAL A 128 -1.47 -16.30 -11.35
CA VAL A 128 -2.24 -16.99 -12.42
C VAL A 128 -3.70 -16.51 -12.40
N PRO A 129 -4.24 -15.96 -13.49
CA PRO A 129 -5.62 -15.47 -13.54
C PRO A 129 -6.64 -16.60 -13.37
N ASP A 130 -7.76 -16.30 -12.73
CA ASP A 130 -8.97 -17.12 -12.88
C ASP A 130 -9.45 -17.03 -14.35
N PRO A 131 -9.78 -18.15 -15.01
CA PRO A 131 -10.16 -18.13 -16.42
C PRO A 131 -11.38 -17.27 -16.74
N ALA A 132 -12.32 -17.14 -15.80
CA ALA A 132 -13.56 -16.39 -15.99
C ALA A 132 -13.45 -14.94 -15.48
N TYR A 133 -12.65 -14.72 -14.43
CA TYR A 133 -12.62 -13.45 -13.69
C TYR A 133 -11.27 -12.72 -13.68
N GLY A 134 -10.23 -13.28 -14.29
CA GLY A 134 -8.92 -12.66 -14.34
C GLY A 134 -8.26 -12.56 -12.97
N LEU A 135 -7.70 -11.39 -12.65
CA LEU A 135 -6.94 -11.13 -11.41
C LEU A 135 -7.67 -10.23 -10.40
N GLN A 136 -8.85 -9.73 -10.76
CA GLN A 136 -9.65 -8.84 -9.93
C GLN A 136 -11.11 -8.91 -10.38
N VAL A 137 -12.03 -8.95 -9.42
CA VAL A 137 -13.47 -8.87 -9.71
C VAL A 137 -13.89 -7.42 -9.94
N SER A 138 -14.62 -7.18 -11.01
CA SER A 138 -15.22 -5.89 -11.36
C SER A 138 -16.69 -5.83 -10.89
N GLU A 139 -16.96 -5.06 -9.85
CA GLU A 139 -18.28 -5.00 -9.21
C GLU A 139 -19.29 -4.10 -9.92
N ARG A 140 -18.88 -3.38 -10.96
CA ARG A 140 -19.73 -2.49 -11.74
C ARG A 140 -19.50 -2.69 -13.22
N ALA A 141 -20.53 -2.35 -13.99
CA ALA A 141 -20.49 -2.38 -15.43
C ALA A 141 -21.26 -1.20 -16.03
N LEU A 142 -20.92 -0.82 -17.27
CA LEU A 142 -21.69 0.16 -18.03
C LEU A 142 -23.09 -0.38 -18.38
N PRO A 143 -24.08 0.48 -18.67
CA PRO A 143 -25.39 0.04 -19.14
C PRO A 143 -25.27 -0.90 -20.34
N GLY A 144 -25.98 -2.04 -20.30
CA GLY A 144 -25.90 -3.08 -21.32
C GLY A 144 -24.89 -4.19 -21.03
N PHE A 145 -24.01 -4.01 -20.04
CA PHE A 145 -23.06 -5.02 -19.56
C PHE A 145 -23.47 -5.54 -18.18
N LYS A 146 -22.97 -6.73 -17.82
CA LYS A 146 -23.23 -7.36 -16.52
C LYS A 146 -21.96 -7.29 -15.66
N PRO A 147 -22.01 -6.80 -14.40
CA PRO A 147 -20.88 -6.91 -13.49
C PRO A 147 -20.37 -8.34 -13.33
N GLU A 148 -19.10 -8.49 -12.97
CA GLU A 148 -18.50 -9.80 -12.75
C GLU A 148 -19.00 -10.44 -11.45
N GLY A 149 -19.32 -9.66 -10.43
CA GLY A 149 -19.94 -10.14 -9.20
C GLY A 149 -19.96 -9.05 -8.14
N HIS A 150 -20.45 -9.38 -6.95
CA HIS A 150 -20.50 -8.45 -5.83
C HIS A 150 -19.79 -9.02 -4.61
N VAL A 151 -18.94 -8.22 -3.98
CA VAL A 151 -18.20 -8.63 -2.79
C VAL A 151 -19.06 -8.37 -1.57
N GLN A 152 -19.37 -9.43 -0.83
CA GLN A 152 -20.02 -9.34 0.47
C GLN A 152 -19.02 -9.64 1.59
N VAL A 153 -19.20 -8.99 2.73
CA VAL A 153 -18.41 -9.22 3.94
C VAL A 153 -19.33 -9.51 5.11
N ARG A 154 -18.93 -10.49 5.93
CA ARG A 154 -19.48 -10.73 7.27
C ARG A 154 -18.37 -10.57 8.28
N TYR A 155 -18.67 -9.98 9.42
CA TYR A 155 -17.68 -9.71 10.45
C TYR A 155 -17.95 -10.52 11.71
N GLN A 156 -16.92 -11.19 12.21
CA GLN A 156 -16.94 -11.92 13.47
C GLN A 156 -16.08 -11.22 14.51
N GLU A 157 -16.62 -10.99 15.71
CA GLU A 157 -15.85 -10.47 16.83
C GLU A 157 -14.95 -11.55 17.44
N VAL A 158 -13.72 -11.17 17.78
CA VAL A 158 -12.71 -11.99 18.43
C VAL A 158 -12.29 -11.27 19.71
N SER A 159 -12.76 -11.77 20.84
CA SER A 159 -12.45 -11.17 22.14
C SER A 159 -11.06 -11.56 22.64
N GLY A 160 -10.44 -10.66 23.41
CA GLY A 160 -9.20 -10.92 24.11
C GLY A 160 -9.00 -10.00 25.32
N SER A 161 -7.86 -10.12 25.97
CA SER A 161 -7.49 -9.25 27.11
C SER A 161 -6.01 -8.91 27.12
N TYR A 162 -5.72 -7.70 27.57
CA TYR A 162 -4.38 -7.26 27.94
C TYR A 162 -3.93 -7.93 29.26
N ALA A 163 -2.64 -7.88 29.57
CA ALA A 163 -2.11 -8.48 30.79
C ALA A 163 -2.62 -7.83 32.09
N ASP A 164 -3.05 -6.57 32.03
CA ASP A 164 -3.68 -5.86 33.15
C ASP A 164 -5.18 -6.14 33.29
N GLY A 165 -5.74 -7.03 32.46
CA GLY A 165 -7.13 -7.48 32.51
C GLY A 165 -8.11 -6.60 31.72
N GLU A 166 -7.67 -5.48 31.14
CA GLU A 166 -8.50 -4.71 30.20
C GLU A 166 -8.88 -5.59 29.01
N ARG A 167 -10.16 -5.56 28.60
CA ARG A 167 -10.67 -6.36 27.49
C ARG A 167 -10.55 -5.60 26.17
N PHE A 168 -10.33 -6.33 25.09
CA PHE A 168 -10.45 -5.81 23.72
C PHE A 168 -11.30 -6.76 22.88
N SER A 169 -11.77 -6.27 21.73
CA SER A 169 -12.44 -7.08 20.73
C SER A 169 -11.89 -6.71 19.36
N LEU A 170 -11.51 -7.71 18.58
CA LEU A 170 -11.04 -7.54 17.20
C LEU A 170 -12.12 -7.98 16.24
N ARG A 171 -12.07 -7.50 15.00
CA ARG A 171 -13.03 -7.87 13.96
C ARG A 171 -12.35 -8.71 12.87
N ARG A 172 -12.84 -9.93 12.64
CA ARG A 172 -12.39 -10.82 11.56
C ARG A 172 -13.40 -10.78 10.39
N PRO A 173 -12.99 -10.38 9.17
CA PRO A 173 -13.86 -10.48 8.00
C PRO A 173 -13.91 -11.89 7.42
N ALA A 174 -15.06 -12.24 6.86
CA ALA A 174 -15.26 -13.35 5.95
C ALA A 174 -15.88 -12.79 4.66
N TYR A 175 -15.17 -12.97 3.54
CA TYR A 175 -15.59 -12.44 2.24
C TYR A 175 -16.19 -13.53 1.37
N GLU A 176 -17.16 -13.13 0.54
CA GLU A 176 -17.81 -13.98 -0.45
C GLU A 176 -18.07 -13.14 -1.71
N ILE A 177 -17.96 -13.75 -2.90
CA ILE A 177 -18.37 -13.12 -4.15
C ILE A 177 -19.69 -13.75 -4.57
N VAL A 178 -20.74 -12.92 -4.63
CA VAL A 178 -22.08 -13.33 -5.03
C VAL A 178 -22.41 -12.82 -6.44
N GLU A 179 -23.51 -13.30 -7.00
CA GLU A 179 -24.05 -12.83 -8.29
C GLU A 179 -23.08 -12.96 -9.48
N LEU A 180 -22.24 -13.99 -9.44
CA LEU A 180 -21.25 -14.37 -10.45
C LEU A 180 -21.74 -14.18 -11.91
N GLY A 181 -21.16 -13.18 -12.58
CA GLY A 181 -21.50 -12.72 -13.92
C GLY A 181 -20.77 -13.45 -15.05
N ALA A 182 -19.59 -14.02 -14.80
CA ALA A 182 -18.76 -14.70 -15.82
C ALA A 182 -18.92 -16.24 -15.83
N GLY A 183 -19.64 -16.80 -14.85
CA GLY A 183 -19.77 -18.25 -14.63
C GLY A 183 -19.28 -18.68 -13.25
N PRO A 184 -19.21 -19.98 -12.93
CA PRO A 184 -18.63 -20.41 -11.66
C PRO A 184 -17.16 -20.01 -11.55
N LEU A 185 -16.74 -19.56 -10.38
CA LEU A 185 -15.32 -19.42 -10.03
C LEU A 185 -14.67 -20.81 -10.04
N SER A 186 -13.37 -20.87 -10.34
CA SER A 186 -12.62 -22.09 -10.08
C SER A 186 -12.63 -22.41 -8.58
N PRO A 187 -12.78 -23.69 -8.18
CA PRO A 187 -12.75 -24.08 -6.76
C PRO A 187 -11.39 -23.82 -6.09
N GLU A 188 -10.33 -23.59 -6.88
CA GLU A 188 -8.99 -23.30 -6.37
C GLU A 188 -8.72 -21.80 -6.20
N THR A 189 -9.62 -20.93 -6.67
CA THR A 189 -9.43 -19.48 -6.65
C THR A 189 -9.24 -18.96 -5.23
N LYS A 190 -8.14 -18.21 -5.03
CA LYS A 190 -7.79 -17.54 -3.79
C LYS A 190 -8.24 -16.09 -3.83
N PHE A 191 -8.59 -15.55 -2.67
CA PHE A 191 -9.15 -14.21 -2.52
C PHE A 191 -8.21 -13.33 -1.68
N SER A 192 -8.02 -12.08 -2.09
CA SER A 192 -7.18 -11.10 -1.40
C SER A 192 -7.90 -9.76 -1.39
N PRO A 193 -8.70 -9.47 -0.34
CA PRO A 193 -9.37 -8.18 -0.17
C PRO A 193 -8.34 -7.07 0.07
N ARG A 194 -8.46 -5.95 -0.65
CA ARG A 194 -7.50 -4.84 -0.57
C ARG A 194 -8.21 -3.50 -0.51
N VAL A 195 -8.12 -2.79 0.61
CA VAL A 195 -8.55 -1.39 0.70
C VAL A 195 -7.53 -0.49 0.01
N ALA A 196 -7.99 0.57 -0.63
CA ALA A 196 -7.14 1.56 -1.25
C ALA A 196 -6.28 2.26 -0.18
N PRO A 197 -4.94 2.24 -0.29
CA PRO A 197 -4.06 2.90 0.67
C PRO A 197 -4.03 4.42 0.47
N ALA A 198 -3.55 5.16 1.46
CA ALA A 198 -3.20 6.57 1.27
C ALA A 198 -2.03 6.70 0.27
N VAL A 199 -2.02 7.78 -0.51
CA VAL A 199 -1.09 7.96 -1.65
C VAL A 199 -0.11 9.12 -1.47
N HIS A 200 -0.04 9.73 -0.30
CA HIS A 200 0.95 10.77 0.00
C HIS A 200 2.36 10.20 0.20
N GLY A 201 3.37 10.96 -0.23
CA GLY A 201 4.78 10.65 -0.06
C GLY A 201 5.33 9.56 -0.98
N LEU A 202 4.52 9.00 -1.90
CA LEU A 202 4.93 7.88 -2.75
C LEU A 202 6.12 8.21 -3.65
N GLY A 203 6.25 9.45 -4.15
CA GLY A 203 7.41 9.85 -4.96
C GLY A 203 8.73 9.79 -4.19
N LEU A 204 8.72 10.09 -2.89
CA LEU A 204 9.91 9.96 -2.05
C LEU A 204 10.31 8.48 -1.91
N LEU A 205 9.34 7.58 -1.76
CA LEU A 205 9.59 6.13 -1.72
C LEU A 205 10.10 5.60 -3.08
N ALA A 206 9.59 6.16 -4.19
CA ALA A 206 10.10 5.88 -5.53
C ALA A 206 11.56 6.33 -5.72
N ALA A 207 11.98 7.37 -5.00
CA ALA A 207 13.32 7.93 -5.05
C ALA A 207 14.34 7.23 -4.12
N VAL A 208 13.93 6.24 -3.31
CA VAL A 208 14.87 5.42 -2.51
C VAL A 208 15.59 4.45 -3.44
N GLU A 209 16.92 4.36 -3.34
CA GLU A 209 17.71 3.44 -4.17
C GLU A 209 17.37 1.98 -3.87
N GLU A 210 17.34 1.14 -4.90
CA GLU A 210 17.16 -0.31 -4.72
C GLU A 210 18.25 -0.90 -3.81
N LYS A 211 19.49 -0.41 -3.94
CA LYS A 211 20.60 -0.84 -3.09
C LYS A 211 20.30 -0.63 -1.60
N SER A 212 19.70 0.50 -1.23
CA SER A 212 19.33 0.76 0.17
C SER A 212 18.27 -0.21 0.68
N LEU A 213 17.33 -0.65 -0.18
CA LEU A 213 16.36 -1.68 0.21
C LEU A 213 17.04 -3.05 0.38
N ARG A 214 17.98 -3.39 -0.50
CA ARG A 214 18.76 -4.64 -0.41
C ARG A 214 19.62 -4.71 0.84
N GLU A 215 20.11 -3.56 1.33
CA GLU A 215 20.87 -3.48 2.58
C GLU A 215 19.98 -3.72 3.83
N LEU A 216 18.66 -3.59 3.71
CA LEU A 216 17.70 -3.90 4.77
C LEU A 216 17.20 -5.35 4.73
N GLU A 217 17.47 -6.11 3.65
CA GLU A 217 17.04 -7.50 3.54
C GLU A 217 17.77 -8.38 4.56
N ASP A 218 17.00 -9.25 5.24
CA ASP A 218 17.52 -10.33 6.05
C ASP A 218 16.71 -11.63 5.91
N PRO A 219 16.56 -12.18 4.70
CA PRO A 219 15.69 -13.34 4.45
C PRO A 219 16.09 -14.61 5.21
N ASP A 220 17.33 -14.69 5.69
CA ASP A 220 17.87 -15.83 6.43
C ASP A 220 17.89 -15.61 7.95
N ASP A 221 17.30 -14.51 8.46
CA ASP A 221 17.28 -14.13 9.88
C ASP A 221 18.68 -14.24 10.52
N ARG A 222 19.66 -13.54 9.92
CA ARG A 222 21.08 -13.70 10.27
C ARG A 222 21.41 -13.13 11.64
N ASP A 223 20.61 -12.18 12.13
CA ASP A 223 20.76 -11.64 13.47
C ASP A 223 19.94 -12.37 14.54
N GLY A 224 19.05 -13.29 14.13
CA GLY A 224 18.27 -14.17 15.01
C GLY A 224 17.20 -13.42 15.80
N ASP A 225 16.73 -12.28 15.31
CA ASP A 225 15.66 -11.52 15.94
C ASP A 225 14.25 -12.04 15.58
N GLY A 226 14.16 -12.95 14.59
CA GLY A 226 12.95 -13.63 14.14
C GLY A 226 12.24 -12.91 12.98
N ILE A 227 12.88 -11.92 12.36
CA ILE A 227 12.34 -11.13 11.24
C ILE A 227 13.13 -11.50 9.98
N SER A 228 12.42 -11.81 8.89
CA SER A 228 13.00 -12.31 7.64
C SER A 228 12.69 -11.43 6.44
N GLY A 229 12.76 -10.11 6.66
CA GLY A 229 12.39 -9.08 5.70
C GLY A 229 13.08 -9.25 4.35
N ARG A 230 12.31 -9.23 3.25
CA ARG A 230 12.85 -9.39 1.89
C ARG A 230 12.11 -8.60 0.82
N ILE A 231 12.78 -8.31 -0.28
CA ILE A 231 12.17 -7.66 -1.44
C ILE A 231 11.30 -8.66 -2.20
N ASN A 232 10.14 -8.20 -2.69
CA ASN A 232 9.40 -8.95 -3.70
C ASN A 232 10.01 -8.71 -5.10
N LYS A 233 10.39 -9.76 -5.84
CA LYS A 233 10.81 -9.61 -7.24
C LYS A 233 9.60 -9.66 -8.17
N VAL A 234 9.38 -8.60 -8.92
CA VAL A 234 8.17 -8.39 -9.72
C VAL A 234 8.50 -8.10 -11.17
N TRP A 235 7.58 -8.40 -12.07
CA TRP A 235 7.75 -8.11 -13.49
C TRP A 235 7.55 -6.63 -13.80
N ASP A 236 8.55 -6.02 -14.42
CA ASP A 236 8.44 -4.72 -15.05
C ASP A 236 8.03 -4.91 -16.52
N TYR A 237 6.83 -4.47 -16.88
CA TYR A 237 6.27 -4.63 -18.22
C TYR A 237 6.94 -3.73 -19.27
N GLU A 238 7.50 -2.59 -18.85
CA GLU A 238 8.24 -1.67 -19.73
C GLU A 238 9.66 -2.21 -19.98
N ALA A 239 10.35 -2.62 -18.92
CA ALA A 239 11.73 -3.14 -19.00
C ALA A 239 11.82 -4.62 -19.39
N LYS A 240 10.70 -5.36 -19.36
CA LYS A 240 10.58 -6.79 -19.67
C LYS A 240 11.57 -7.67 -18.88
N LYS A 241 11.66 -7.42 -17.57
CA LYS A 241 12.52 -8.18 -16.65
C LYS A 241 11.96 -8.14 -15.23
N LEU A 242 12.43 -9.07 -14.40
CA LEU A 242 12.19 -9.02 -12.96
C LEU A 242 13.04 -7.90 -12.31
N VAL A 243 12.42 -7.10 -11.44
CA VAL A 243 13.04 -6.01 -10.68
C VAL A 243 12.50 -5.99 -9.24
N ALA A 244 13.05 -5.13 -8.38
CA ALA A 244 12.53 -4.94 -7.03
C ALA A 244 11.14 -4.28 -7.04
N GLY A 245 10.19 -4.92 -6.39
CA GLY A 245 8.86 -4.40 -6.13
C GLY A 245 8.84 -3.42 -4.96
N ARG A 246 7.93 -2.44 -5.00
CA ARG A 246 7.89 -1.31 -4.05
C ARG A 246 6.49 -0.90 -3.63
N PHE A 247 5.55 -0.93 -4.56
CA PHE A 247 4.19 -0.41 -4.38
C PHE A 247 3.16 -1.54 -4.34
N GLY A 248 1.96 -1.21 -3.88
CA GLY A 248 0.92 -2.19 -3.58
C GLY A 248 1.09 -2.81 -2.18
N TRP A 249 0.12 -3.64 -1.81
CA TRP A 249 0.06 -4.28 -0.48
C TRP A 249 1.11 -5.38 -0.28
N LYS A 250 1.55 -6.02 -1.36
CA LYS A 250 2.57 -7.07 -1.35
C LYS A 250 3.84 -6.65 -2.11
N ALA A 251 4.12 -5.34 -2.17
CA ALA A 251 5.20 -4.78 -2.99
C ALA A 251 5.15 -5.27 -4.45
N ASN A 252 3.95 -5.55 -4.99
CA ASN A 252 3.77 -6.26 -6.25
C ASN A 252 3.84 -5.34 -7.50
N GLN A 253 4.22 -4.07 -7.33
CA GLN A 253 4.42 -3.12 -8.42
C GLN A 253 5.80 -2.43 -8.30
N PRO A 254 6.59 -2.36 -9.39
CA PRO A 254 7.95 -1.82 -9.35
C PRO A 254 7.99 -0.30 -9.39
N SER A 255 6.99 0.34 -10.00
CA SER A 255 6.95 1.78 -10.22
C SER A 255 5.55 2.34 -10.06
N LEU A 256 5.46 3.64 -9.76
CA LEU A 256 4.17 4.34 -9.71
C LEU A 256 3.49 4.38 -11.07
N ARG A 257 4.26 4.43 -12.16
CA ARG A 257 3.72 4.40 -13.52
C ARG A 257 2.99 3.07 -13.80
N GLN A 258 3.62 1.94 -13.47
CA GLN A 258 3.00 0.62 -13.66
C GLN A 258 1.82 0.42 -12.71
N GLN A 259 1.95 0.82 -11.44
CA GLN A 259 0.83 0.82 -10.48
C GLN A 259 -0.36 1.65 -10.98
N THR A 260 -0.10 2.84 -11.54
CA THR A 260 -1.13 3.74 -12.06
C THR A 260 -1.82 3.15 -13.28
N ALA A 261 -1.05 2.62 -14.24
CA ALA A 261 -1.60 1.96 -15.42
C ALA A 261 -2.42 0.73 -15.07
N GLY A 262 -1.95 -0.08 -14.11
CA GLY A 262 -2.67 -1.26 -13.61
C GLY A 262 -3.96 -0.90 -12.88
N ALA A 263 -3.99 0.23 -12.16
CA ALA A 263 -5.21 0.74 -11.53
C ALA A 263 -6.20 1.30 -12.56
N PHE A 264 -5.73 1.98 -13.62
CA PHE A 264 -6.60 2.43 -14.71
C PHE A 264 -7.36 1.26 -15.35
N VAL A 265 -6.67 0.20 -15.74
CA VAL A 265 -7.33 -0.96 -16.37
C VAL A 265 -8.12 -1.78 -15.35
N GLY A 266 -7.54 -2.13 -14.20
CA GLY A 266 -8.21 -3.02 -13.25
C GLY A 266 -9.35 -2.38 -12.46
N ASP A 267 -9.24 -1.09 -12.11
CA ASP A 267 -10.17 -0.42 -11.21
C ASP A 267 -11.16 0.50 -11.95
N LEU A 268 -10.76 1.05 -13.10
CA LEU A 268 -11.59 1.94 -13.94
C LEU A 268 -11.93 1.33 -15.32
N GLY A 269 -11.35 0.19 -15.68
CA GLY A 269 -11.54 -0.44 -16.99
C GLY A 269 -10.90 0.30 -18.16
N ILE A 270 -10.01 1.27 -17.92
CA ILE A 270 -9.44 2.15 -18.95
C ILE A 270 -8.09 1.60 -19.39
N THR A 271 -7.93 1.27 -20.68
CA THR A 271 -6.66 0.76 -21.18
C THR A 271 -5.62 1.89 -21.30
N SER A 272 -4.35 1.50 -21.43
CA SER A 272 -3.24 2.44 -21.59
C SER A 272 -2.16 1.85 -22.50
N PRO A 273 -1.17 2.64 -22.96
CA PRO A 273 -0.07 2.10 -23.76
C PRO A 273 0.72 0.99 -23.08
N LEU A 274 0.69 0.91 -21.74
CA LEU A 274 1.37 -0.14 -20.98
C LEU A 274 0.51 -1.41 -20.83
N PHE A 275 -0.81 -1.24 -20.74
CA PHE A 275 -1.80 -2.32 -20.63
C PHE A 275 -2.95 -2.03 -21.61
N PRO A 276 -2.81 -2.43 -22.89
CA PRO A 276 -3.73 -2.06 -23.96
C PRO A 276 -4.95 -2.99 -24.08
N ASP A 277 -5.00 -4.06 -23.29
CA ASP A 277 -6.05 -5.06 -23.34
C ASP A 277 -7.20 -4.70 -22.40
N GLU A 278 -8.43 -4.99 -22.85
CA GLU A 278 -9.67 -4.75 -22.11
C GLU A 278 -9.71 -5.49 -20.76
N ASN A 279 -10.39 -4.90 -19.78
CA ASN A 279 -10.54 -5.48 -18.44
C ASN A 279 -11.61 -6.58 -18.38
N HIS A 280 -11.47 -7.62 -19.21
CA HIS A 280 -12.31 -8.81 -19.19
C HIS A 280 -11.54 -10.05 -19.65
N THR A 281 -12.02 -11.24 -19.28
CA THR A 281 -11.50 -12.50 -19.83
C THR A 281 -12.17 -12.87 -21.16
N ASP A 282 -11.53 -13.75 -21.93
CA ASP A 282 -12.16 -14.35 -23.13
C ASP A 282 -13.47 -15.08 -22.81
N LEU A 283 -13.54 -15.72 -21.64
CA LEU A 283 -14.75 -16.42 -21.19
C LEU A 283 -15.88 -15.43 -20.89
N TYR A 284 -15.59 -14.31 -20.21
CA TYR A 284 -16.55 -13.24 -20.00
C TYR A 284 -17.03 -12.67 -21.34
N ALA A 285 -16.09 -12.29 -22.21
CA ALA A 285 -16.39 -11.69 -23.51
C ALA A 285 -17.29 -12.60 -24.37
N LYS A 286 -16.96 -13.89 -24.45
CA LYS A 286 -17.76 -14.88 -25.19
C LYS A 286 -19.16 -15.06 -24.59
N ARG A 287 -19.27 -15.12 -23.26
CA ARG A 287 -20.56 -15.30 -22.56
C ARG A 287 -21.50 -14.13 -22.81
N HIS A 288 -20.99 -12.91 -22.76
CA HIS A 288 -21.77 -11.69 -22.91
C HIS A 288 -21.82 -11.17 -24.35
N GLN A 289 -21.32 -11.96 -25.31
CA GLN A 289 -21.28 -11.60 -26.73
C GLN A 289 -20.66 -10.22 -26.94
N PHE A 290 -19.56 -9.95 -26.24
CA PHE A 290 -18.85 -8.68 -26.33
C PHE A 290 -18.44 -8.42 -27.77
N VAL A 291 -18.87 -7.28 -28.31
CA VAL A 291 -18.45 -6.78 -29.62
C VAL A 291 -17.77 -5.46 -29.37
N LYS A 292 -16.48 -5.39 -29.70
CA LYS A 292 -15.72 -4.15 -29.67
C LYS A 292 -16.31 -3.18 -30.70
N HIS A 293 -16.62 -1.95 -30.31
CA HIS A 293 -17.14 -0.97 -31.27
C HIS A 293 -16.00 -0.46 -32.16
N VAL A 294 -16.33 -0.18 -33.43
CA VAL A 294 -15.34 0.25 -34.45
C VAL A 294 -14.75 1.63 -34.11
N ASP A 295 -15.51 2.45 -33.38
CA ASP A 295 -15.13 3.81 -32.98
C ASP A 295 -14.44 3.88 -31.60
N ASP A 296 -14.15 2.74 -30.96
CA ASP A 296 -13.40 2.70 -29.69
C ASP A 296 -11.90 2.96 -29.98
N GLU A 297 -11.47 4.23 -29.86
CA GLU A 297 -10.05 4.59 -29.93
C GLU A 297 -9.27 3.89 -28.79
N GLN A 298 -8.29 3.07 -29.16
CA GLN A 298 -7.47 2.31 -28.21
C GLN A 298 -5.98 2.66 -28.34
N PRO A 299 -5.23 2.80 -27.22
CA PRO A 299 -5.75 2.78 -25.85
C PRO A 299 -6.54 4.05 -25.51
N GLU A 300 -7.58 3.96 -24.69
CA GLU A 300 -8.38 5.14 -24.32
C GLU A 300 -7.55 6.18 -23.54
N LEU A 301 -6.63 5.72 -22.68
CA LEU A 301 -5.75 6.61 -21.95
C LEU A 301 -4.48 6.93 -22.74
N THR A 302 -4.29 8.19 -23.10
CA THR A 302 -3.01 8.61 -23.72
C THR A 302 -1.82 8.50 -22.75
N ALA A 303 -0.62 8.26 -23.28
CA ALA A 303 0.63 8.25 -22.50
C ALA A 303 0.85 9.54 -21.68
N LYS A 304 0.38 10.69 -22.21
CA LYS A 304 0.49 12.01 -21.57
C LYS A 304 -0.41 12.12 -20.34
N ILE A 305 -1.62 11.59 -20.38
CA ILE A 305 -2.52 11.57 -19.22
C ILE A 305 -2.00 10.60 -18.16
N LEU A 306 -1.51 9.42 -18.56
CA LEU A 306 -0.86 8.49 -17.63
C LEU A 306 0.32 9.14 -16.90
N GLN A 307 1.17 9.88 -17.62
CA GLN A 307 2.27 10.65 -17.03
C GLN A 307 1.75 11.79 -16.12
N ARG A 308 0.69 12.50 -16.54
CA ARG A 308 -0.28 13.27 -15.72
C ARG A 308 -0.40 12.77 -14.29
N VAL A 309 -1.11 11.66 -14.20
CA VAL A 309 -1.55 11.08 -12.92
C VAL A 309 -0.36 10.52 -12.15
N THR A 310 0.61 9.91 -12.83
CA THR A 310 1.86 9.45 -12.19
C THR A 310 2.60 10.60 -11.51
N ALA A 311 2.81 11.72 -12.22
CA ALA A 311 3.49 12.89 -11.66
C ALA A 311 2.72 13.52 -10.50
N TYR A 312 1.38 13.45 -10.52
CA TYR A 312 0.57 13.87 -9.37
C TYR A 312 0.90 13.02 -8.14
N LEU A 313 0.82 11.68 -8.25
CA LEU A 313 1.14 10.74 -7.17
C LEU A 313 2.58 10.88 -6.65
N GLU A 314 3.53 11.18 -7.53
CA GLU A 314 4.93 11.45 -7.15
C GLU A 314 5.10 12.75 -6.34
N THR A 315 4.16 13.69 -6.46
CA THR A 315 4.32 15.06 -5.93
C THR A 315 3.38 15.38 -4.79
N ILE A 316 2.72 14.37 -4.22
CA ILE A 316 1.92 14.53 -2.99
C ILE A 316 2.86 14.47 -1.78
N ALA A 317 2.89 15.54 -0.99
CA ALA A 317 3.77 15.66 0.17
C ALA A 317 3.28 14.81 1.35
N PRO A 318 4.18 14.15 2.10
CA PRO A 318 3.83 13.62 3.41
C PRO A 318 3.62 14.78 4.40
N PRO A 319 2.64 14.69 5.32
CA PRO A 319 2.45 15.67 6.37
C PRO A 319 3.58 15.57 7.42
N ALA A 320 3.86 16.69 8.08
CA ALA A 320 4.82 16.76 9.18
C ALA A 320 4.37 15.92 10.39
N ARG A 321 5.34 15.29 11.05
CA ARG A 321 5.12 14.73 12.40
C ARG A 321 4.76 15.84 13.37
N ARG A 322 3.88 15.53 14.32
CA ARG A 322 3.29 16.47 15.28
C ARG A 322 3.81 16.18 16.69
N ASN A 323 3.63 17.13 17.61
CA ASN A 323 3.86 16.95 19.06
C ASN A 323 5.25 16.37 19.44
N VAL A 324 6.31 16.72 18.71
CA VAL A 324 7.66 16.13 18.90
C VAL A 324 8.31 16.47 20.25
N ASP A 325 7.85 17.53 20.92
CA ASP A 325 8.33 17.95 22.23
C ASP A 325 7.49 17.41 23.40
N ASP A 326 6.36 16.77 23.10
CA ASP A 326 5.51 16.16 24.13
C ASP A 326 6.21 14.95 24.76
N LEU A 327 6.26 14.93 26.10
CA LEU A 327 6.97 13.89 26.86
C LEU A 327 6.36 12.50 26.70
N VAL A 328 5.03 12.41 26.55
CA VAL A 328 4.32 11.14 26.34
C VAL A 328 4.62 10.62 24.94
N VAL A 329 4.63 11.49 23.92
CA VAL A 329 5.00 11.14 22.55
C VAL A 329 6.45 10.66 22.47
N ARG A 330 7.39 11.34 23.14
CA ARG A 330 8.80 10.90 23.20
C ARG A 330 8.96 9.56 23.92
N GLN A 331 8.18 9.32 24.97
CA GLN A 331 8.16 8.02 25.63
C GLN A 331 7.60 6.94 24.69
N GLY A 332 6.53 7.24 23.96
CA GLY A 332 5.97 6.35 22.94
C GLY A 332 6.96 5.98 21.85
N GLN A 333 7.76 6.93 21.37
CA GLN A 333 8.82 6.67 20.38
C GLN A 333 9.89 5.71 20.93
N LYS A 334 10.27 5.85 22.21
CA LYS A 334 11.18 4.91 22.87
C LYS A 334 10.55 3.51 22.99
N LEU A 335 9.27 3.45 23.35
CA LEU A 335 8.52 2.19 23.43
C LEU A 335 8.39 1.54 22.05
N PHE A 336 8.18 2.30 20.98
CA PHE A 336 8.13 1.78 19.62
C PHE A 336 9.42 1.03 19.24
N ALA A 337 10.59 1.60 19.57
CA ALA A 337 11.86 0.91 19.40
C ALA A 337 12.05 -0.26 20.38
N GLY A 338 11.70 -0.07 21.65
CA GLY A 338 11.82 -1.09 22.71
C GLY A 338 10.93 -2.31 22.48
N MET A 339 9.76 -2.12 21.88
CA MET A 339 8.81 -3.16 21.48
C MET A 339 9.11 -3.77 20.11
N LYS A 340 10.25 -3.41 19.49
CA LYS A 340 10.72 -3.94 18.20
C LYS A 340 9.85 -3.59 16.99
N CYS A 341 8.92 -2.64 17.10
CA CYS A 341 8.13 -2.17 15.96
C CYS A 341 9.03 -1.58 14.87
N ALA A 342 10.12 -0.92 15.27
CA ALA A 342 11.09 -0.30 14.37
C ALA A 342 11.94 -1.30 13.56
N SER A 343 11.87 -2.60 13.84
CA SER A 343 12.61 -3.62 13.06
C SER A 343 12.06 -3.78 11.64
N CYS A 344 10.74 -3.62 11.45
CA CYS A 344 10.12 -3.55 10.11
C CYS A 344 9.72 -2.11 9.74
N HIS A 345 9.13 -1.38 10.70
CA HIS A 345 8.77 0.03 10.52
C HIS A 345 9.98 0.95 10.73
N THR A 346 11.01 0.75 9.90
CA THR A 346 12.28 1.46 9.95
C THR A 346 12.06 2.98 9.88
N PRO A 347 12.49 3.76 10.89
CA PRO A 347 12.12 5.16 11.01
C PRO A 347 12.54 6.04 9.84
N GLU A 348 13.76 5.85 9.32
CA GLU A 348 14.40 6.76 8.36
C GLU A 348 14.84 6.01 7.10
N LEU A 349 14.63 6.63 5.94
CA LEU A 349 15.23 6.24 4.66
C LEU A 349 15.88 7.46 4.00
N LYS A 350 16.76 7.23 3.02
CA LYS A 350 17.35 8.29 2.20
C LYS A 350 16.98 8.10 0.75
N THR A 351 16.62 9.20 0.08
CA THR A 351 16.42 9.19 -1.37
C THR A 351 17.74 9.41 -2.09
N GLY A 352 17.91 8.79 -3.26
CA GLY A 352 19.09 8.95 -4.10
C GLY A 352 19.08 10.23 -4.93
N ASP A 353 20.04 10.35 -5.86
CA ASP A 353 20.19 11.50 -6.75
C ASP A 353 19.66 11.29 -8.17
N PHE A 354 19.07 10.11 -8.45
CA PHE A 354 18.70 9.65 -9.79
C PHE A 354 17.28 10.05 -10.24
N HIS A 355 16.37 10.38 -9.32
CA HIS A 355 14.95 10.55 -9.62
C HIS A 355 14.70 11.70 -10.62
N GLN A 356 13.77 11.62 -11.57
CA GLN A 356 13.62 12.68 -12.60
C GLN A 356 13.23 14.05 -12.01
N LEU A 357 12.42 14.06 -10.95
CA LEU A 357 12.07 15.26 -10.19
C LEU A 357 13.19 15.59 -9.20
N ALA A 358 13.82 16.75 -9.37
CA ALA A 358 14.91 17.21 -8.50
C ALA A 358 14.44 17.41 -7.05
N GLU A 359 13.17 17.76 -6.87
CA GLU A 359 12.54 17.98 -5.56
C GLU A 359 12.53 16.73 -4.65
N LEU A 360 12.67 15.53 -5.22
CA LEU A 360 12.63 14.25 -4.52
C LEU A 360 14.03 13.68 -4.22
N ARG A 361 15.10 14.30 -4.71
CA ARG A 361 16.48 13.80 -4.58
C ARG A 361 17.11 14.18 -3.25
N ASN A 362 18.03 13.35 -2.76
CA ASN A 362 18.88 13.62 -1.61
C ASN A 362 18.12 14.08 -0.35
N GLN A 363 16.95 13.50 -0.10
CA GLN A 363 16.12 13.77 1.05
C GLN A 363 16.37 12.72 2.14
N THR A 364 16.52 13.15 3.38
CA THR A 364 16.32 12.30 4.54
C THR A 364 14.84 12.29 4.89
N ILE A 365 14.19 11.14 4.76
CA ILE A 365 12.75 10.97 4.96
C ILE A 365 12.46 10.07 6.16
N ARG A 366 11.33 10.27 6.83
CA ARG A 366 10.89 9.48 7.98
C ARG A 366 9.56 8.75 7.73
N PRO A 367 9.52 7.76 6.83
CA PRO A 367 8.28 7.10 6.45
C PRO A 367 7.87 5.98 7.41
N TYR A 368 8.76 5.51 8.30
CA TYR A 368 8.52 4.35 9.19
C TYR A 368 8.15 3.09 8.43
N THR A 369 9.02 2.69 7.51
CA THR A 369 8.90 1.49 6.66
C THR A 369 10.25 1.12 6.08
N ASP A 370 10.48 -0.17 5.91
CA ASP A 370 11.58 -0.73 5.10
C ASP A 370 11.15 -1.08 3.66
N LEU A 371 9.84 -1.11 3.38
CA LEU A 371 9.23 -1.51 2.10
C LEU A 371 9.41 -3.01 1.76
N LEU A 372 9.81 -3.81 2.74
CA LEU A 372 10.04 -5.24 2.58
C LEU A 372 8.77 -6.05 2.90
N LEU A 373 8.77 -7.29 2.44
CA LEU A 373 7.78 -8.31 2.79
C LEU A 373 8.11 -8.95 4.13
N HIS A 374 7.09 -9.16 4.96
CA HIS A 374 7.18 -9.86 6.25
C HIS A 374 6.00 -10.82 6.41
N ASP A 375 6.22 -12.01 6.99
CA ASP A 375 5.13 -12.90 7.41
C ASP A 375 4.36 -12.26 8.57
N MET A 376 3.10 -11.89 8.33
CA MET A 376 2.22 -11.25 9.32
C MET A 376 1.34 -12.24 10.08
N GLY A 377 1.59 -13.54 9.92
CA GLY A 377 0.91 -14.62 10.60
C GLY A 377 -0.41 -15.06 9.96
N GLU A 378 -0.90 -16.21 10.42
CA GLU A 378 -2.12 -16.84 9.89
C GLU A 378 -3.36 -15.94 9.99
N ALA A 379 -3.41 -15.12 11.05
CA ALA A 379 -4.52 -14.21 11.29
C ALA A 379 -4.69 -13.17 10.17
N LEU A 380 -3.62 -12.82 9.45
CA LEU A 380 -3.61 -11.87 8.33
C LEU A 380 -3.31 -12.55 6.99
N ALA A 381 -3.36 -13.88 6.91
CA ALA A 381 -3.17 -14.61 5.67
C ALA A 381 -4.36 -14.42 4.71
N ASP A 382 -4.08 -14.20 3.44
CA ASP A 382 -5.06 -14.26 2.34
C ASP A 382 -4.91 -15.54 1.49
N GLY A 383 -3.86 -16.32 1.73
CA GLY A 383 -3.57 -17.56 1.00
C GLY A 383 -3.26 -17.37 -0.49
N ARG A 384 -3.13 -16.11 -0.95
CA ARG A 384 -2.93 -15.74 -2.35
C ARG A 384 -1.51 -15.26 -2.59
N GLU A 385 -0.78 -15.96 -3.46
CA GLU A 385 0.55 -15.53 -3.91
C GLU A 385 0.47 -14.29 -4.80
N ASP A 386 1.50 -13.45 -4.76
CA ASP A 386 1.63 -12.28 -5.62
C ASP A 386 3.11 -12.04 -5.92
N PHE A 387 3.57 -12.63 -7.03
CA PHE A 387 4.99 -12.85 -7.30
C PHE A 387 5.67 -13.70 -6.23
N GLU A 388 6.83 -13.29 -5.71
CA GLU A 388 7.52 -14.04 -4.68
C GLU A 388 6.82 -13.94 -3.31
N ALA A 389 5.90 -12.99 -3.10
CA ALA A 389 5.14 -12.88 -1.86
C ALA A 389 4.17 -14.05 -1.68
N THR A 390 4.24 -14.69 -0.53
CA THR A 390 3.33 -15.77 -0.12
C THR A 390 1.97 -15.21 0.31
N GLY A 391 1.02 -16.11 0.60
CA GLY A 391 -0.29 -15.75 1.15
C GLY A 391 -0.27 -15.11 2.55
N ARG A 392 0.88 -15.09 3.23
CA ARG A 392 1.03 -14.56 4.59
C ARG A 392 1.89 -13.31 4.67
N GLU A 393 2.59 -13.01 3.58
CA GLU A 393 3.51 -11.88 3.51
C GLU A 393 2.83 -10.61 3.03
N TRP A 394 3.14 -9.52 3.71
CA TRP A 394 2.68 -8.18 3.37
C TRP A 394 3.85 -7.21 3.39
N ARG A 395 3.77 -6.20 2.54
CA ARG A 395 4.74 -5.09 2.56
C ARG A 395 4.49 -4.22 3.78
N THR A 396 5.54 -3.85 4.51
CA THR A 396 5.43 -2.82 5.56
C THR A 396 4.89 -1.51 4.96
N PRO A 397 3.71 -1.00 5.38
CA PRO A 397 3.21 0.29 4.90
C PRO A 397 3.90 1.45 5.64
N PRO A 398 4.17 2.59 4.98
CA PRO A 398 4.68 3.78 5.68
C PRO A 398 3.64 4.29 6.70
N LEU A 399 4.11 4.66 7.89
CA LEU A 399 3.25 5.17 8.97
C LEU A 399 3.14 6.70 9.00
N TRP A 400 3.86 7.44 8.16
CA TRP A 400 3.74 8.90 8.12
C TRP A 400 2.31 9.36 7.81
N GLY A 401 1.80 10.30 8.59
CA GLY A 401 0.42 10.76 8.51
C GLY A 401 -0.65 9.80 9.03
N ILE A 402 -0.31 8.62 9.59
CA ILE A 402 -1.30 7.66 10.09
C ILE A 402 -2.22 8.30 11.16
N GLY A 403 -1.70 9.19 11.99
CA GLY A 403 -2.50 9.90 13.00
C GLY A 403 -3.34 11.06 12.46
N LEU A 404 -3.38 11.28 11.14
CA LEU A 404 -4.27 12.24 10.47
C LEU A 404 -5.42 11.55 9.73
N GLN A 405 -5.44 10.22 9.66
CA GLN A 405 -6.42 9.47 8.85
C GLN A 405 -7.85 9.81 9.23
N GLU A 406 -8.22 9.76 10.51
CA GLU A 406 -9.58 10.09 10.96
C GLU A 406 -10.01 11.49 10.51
N ARG A 407 -9.10 12.46 10.59
CA ARG A 407 -9.38 13.84 10.21
C ARG A 407 -9.53 14.04 8.72
N VAL A 408 -8.80 13.27 7.90
CA VAL A 408 -8.86 13.37 6.44
C VAL A 408 -10.01 12.53 5.87
N ASN A 409 -10.16 11.30 6.34
CA ASN A 409 -11.04 10.29 5.76
C ASN A 409 -12.32 10.05 6.56
N GLY A 410 -12.38 10.41 7.84
CA GLY A 410 -13.56 10.24 8.71
C GLY A 410 -13.64 8.88 9.41
N HIS A 411 -12.61 8.03 9.27
CA HIS A 411 -12.54 6.70 9.90
C HIS A 411 -11.10 6.35 10.29
N THR A 412 -10.95 5.34 11.15
CA THR A 412 -9.65 4.86 11.68
C THR A 412 -9.35 3.41 11.28
N THR A 413 -10.06 2.85 10.30
CA THR A 413 -9.84 1.46 9.88
C THR A 413 -8.48 1.24 9.20
N LEU A 414 -7.82 0.13 9.51
CA LEU A 414 -6.42 -0.16 9.16
C LEU A 414 -6.22 -1.60 8.66
N LEU A 415 -4.98 -1.91 8.24
CA LEU A 415 -4.55 -3.16 7.59
C LEU A 415 -5.03 -3.28 6.14
N HIS A 416 -4.66 -4.38 5.46
CA HIS A 416 -4.88 -4.54 4.02
C HIS A 416 -6.35 -4.61 3.63
N ASP A 417 -7.23 -5.02 4.54
CA ASP A 417 -8.67 -5.20 4.32
C ASP A 417 -9.54 -4.30 5.23
N GLY A 418 -8.92 -3.38 5.97
CA GLY A 418 -9.62 -2.46 6.86
C GLY A 418 -10.22 -3.11 8.12
N ARG A 419 -9.84 -4.34 8.47
CA ARG A 419 -10.46 -5.06 9.58
C ARG A 419 -10.27 -4.41 10.96
N ALA A 420 -9.10 -3.80 11.19
CA ALA A 420 -8.76 -3.19 12.47
C ALA A 420 -9.42 -1.82 12.58
N ARG A 421 -10.20 -1.57 13.63
CA ARG A 421 -10.93 -0.31 13.82
C ARG A 421 -10.05 0.83 14.33
N ASP A 422 -8.91 0.52 14.93
CA ASP A 422 -7.96 1.50 15.43
C ASP A 422 -6.52 0.94 15.44
N LEU A 423 -5.57 1.77 15.89
CA LEU A 423 -4.15 1.41 16.01
C LEU A 423 -3.90 0.25 16.98
N SER A 424 -4.67 0.14 18.06
CA SER A 424 -4.52 -0.93 19.05
C SER A 424 -4.93 -2.27 18.43
N GLU A 425 -6.09 -2.31 17.77
CA GLU A 425 -6.54 -3.49 17.03
C GLU A 425 -5.55 -3.86 15.93
N ALA A 426 -5.00 -2.88 15.20
CA ALA A 426 -4.01 -3.15 14.17
C ALA A 426 -2.79 -3.86 14.76
N ILE A 427 -2.23 -3.37 15.88
CA ILE A 427 -1.11 -4.02 16.59
C ILE A 427 -1.50 -5.43 17.04
N LEU A 428 -2.70 -5.62 17.58
CA LEU A 428 -3.17 -6.94 18.06
C LEU A 428 -3.43 -7.96 16.95
N TRP A 429 -3.63 -7.52 15.71
CA TRP A 429 -3.70 -8.40 14.53
C TRP A 429 -2.34 -8.89 14.03
N HIS A 430 -1.25 -8.24 14.42
CA HIS A 430 0.09 -8.67 13.98
C HIS A 430 0.40 -10.07 14.52
N GLY A 431 0.94 -10.93 13.68
CA GLY A 431 1.48 -12.23 14.06
C GLY A 431 2.73 -12.53 13.24
N GLY A 432 3.09 -13.81 13.12
CA GLY A 432 4.28 -14.21 12.36
C GLY A 432 5.54 -13.54 12.95
N GLU A 433 6.29 -12.84 12.10
CA GLU A 433 7.50 -12.11 12.50
C GLU A 433 7.23 -11.03 13.56
N ALA A 434 6.03 -10.43 13.55
CA ALA A 434 5.63 -9.38 14.48
C ALA A 434 4.96 -9.89 15.77
N GLU A 435 4.90 -11.22 15.99
CA GLU A 435 4.27 -11.83 17.17
C GLU A 435 4.87 -11.30 18.48
N LYS A 436 6.20 -11.20 18.54
CA LYS A 436 6.92 -10.68 19.71
C LYS A 436 6.58 -9.23 20.00
N SER A 437 6.48 -8.38 18.97
CA SER A 437 6.08 -6.98 19.12
C SER A 437 4.64 -6.84 19.61
N LYS A 438 3.71 -7.63 19.05
CA LYS A 438 2.33 -7.69 19.55
C LYS A 438 2.30 -8.07 21.03
N GLU A 439 3.01 -9.12 21.43
CA GLU A 439 2.98 -9.61 22.80
C GLU A 439 3.61 -8.60 23.79
N LEU A 440 4.65 -7.86 23.38
CA LEU A 440 5.18 -6.76 24.18
C LEU A 440 4.15 -5.65 24.38
N PHE A 441 3.38 -5.29 23.36
CA PHE A 441 2.28 -4.33 23.49
C PHE A 441 1.14 -4.87 24.37
N ARG A 442 0.73 -6.13 24.17
CA ARG A 442 -0.35 -6.78 24.91
C ARG A 442 -0.05 -6.89 26.42
N ASN A 443 1.23 -7.06 26.76
CA ASN A 443 1.72 -7.18 28.13
C ASN A 443 2.16 -5.84 28.75
N ALA A 444 2.26 -4.76 27.98
CA ALA A 444 2.58 -3.44 28.48
C ALA A 444 1.48 -2.90 29.40
N SER A 445 1.81 -1.98 30.31
CA SER A 445 0.79 -1.29 31.12
C SER A 445 -0.09 -0.36 30.27
N GLY A 446 -1.30 -0.04 30.74
CA GLY A 446 -2.16 0.93 30.04
C GLY A 446 -1.50 2.29 29.76
N LYS A 447 -0.59 2.75 30.63
CA LYS A 447 0.20 3.98 30.40
C LYS A 447 1.20 3.84 29.25
N GLU A 448 1.87 2.70 29.16
CA GLU A 448 2.83 2.43 28.07
C GLU A 448 2.09 2.25 26.74
N ARG A 449 0.96 1.53 26.73
CA ARG A 449 0.09 1.43 25.55
C ARG A 449 -0.35 2.81 25.07
N LEU A 450 -0.86 3.66 25.97
CA LEU A 450 -1.25 5.03 25.64
C LEU A 450 -0.09 5.88 25.11
N ALA A 451 1.11 5.72 25.67
CA ALA A 451 2.29 6.44 25.19
C ALA A 451 2.67 6.00 23.76
N LEU A 452 2.71 4.69 23.48
CA LEU A 452 2.95 4.17 22.13
C LEU A 452 1.90 4.69 21.13
N LEU A 453 0.61 4.63 21.50
CA LEU A 453 -0.47 5.10 20.65
C LEU A 453 -0.39 6.62 20.41
N SER A 454 -0.02 7.40 21.43
CA SER A 454 0.24 8.85 21.29
C SER A 454 1.38 9.13 20.30
N PHE A 455 2.43 8.29 20.31
CA PHE A 455 3.50 8.39 19.32
C PHE A 455 3.01 8.10 17.91
N LEU A 456 2.28 7.00 17.69
CA LEU A 456 1.72 6.64 16.38
C LEU A 456 0.74 7.72 15.88
N GLN A 457 -0.09 8.26 16.77
CA GLN A 457 -0.99 9.38 16.47
C GLN A 457 -0.24 10.68 16.15
N SER A 458 1.03 10.81 16.56
CA SER A 458 1.87 11.96 16.23
C SER A 458 2.42 11.91 14.79
N LEU A 459 2.53 10.71 14.21
CA LEU A 459 3.12 10.46 12.89
C LEU A 459 2.29 11.01 11.74
#